data_AF-A0A3Q2PJ54-F1
#
_entry.id   AF-A0A3Q2PJ54-F1
#
_cell.length_a   1.000
_cell.length_b   1.000
_cell.length_c   1.000
_cell.angle_alpha   90.00
_cell.angle_beta   90.00
_cell.angle_gamma   90.00
#
_symmetry.space_group_name_H-M   'P 1'
#
loop_
_entity.id
_entity.type
_entity.pdbx_description
1 polymer ?
#
loop_
_entity_poly.entity_id
_entity_poly.type
_entity_poly.pdbx_seq_one_letter_code
_entity_poly.pdbx_strand_id
1 'polypeptide(L)'
;MEIVQIEYRSPNTTSLIQPMDQGFVHAFKALYTRNALQHLVEAEDRDFVPKAYWREYTIASSLLNIQSAIQEMKSETLDACWKKTVTRSGPIIRDALLMISITLRWIQM
;
A
#
# COMPACT_ATOMS: atom_id res chain seq x y z
N MET A 1 -10.18 -2.00 -25.44
CA MET A 1 -9.74 -3.31 -24.92
C MET A 1 -8.27 -3.17 -24.56
N GLU A 2 -7.93 -3.14 -23.28
CA GLU A 2 -6.53 -3.08 -22.85
C GLU A 2 -5.90 -4.46 -22.99
N ILE A 3 -4.73 -4.54 -23.61
CA ILE A 3 -3.98 -5.79 -23.76
C ILE A 3 -3.15 -5.95 -22.49
N VAL A 4 -3.47 -6.96 -21.68
CA VAL A 4 -2.69 -7.30 -20.48
C VAL A 4 -1.62 -8.33 -20.87
N GLN A 5 -0.34 -7.95 -20.73
CA GLN A 5 0.76 -8.89 -20.83
C GLN A 5 0.97 -9.61 -19.50
N ILE A 6 1.17 -10.93 -19.56
CA ILE A 6 1.45 -11.78 -18.42
C ILE A 6 2.90 -12.24 -18.51
N GLU A 7 3.70 -11.93 -17.50
CA GLU A 7 5.09 -12.35 -17.40
C GLU A 7 5.27 -13.51 -16.41
N TYR A 8 6.04 -14.52 -16.80
CA TYR A 8 6.42 -15.62 -15.92
C TYR A 8 7.50 -15.18 -14.93
N ARG A 9 7.33 -15.51 -13.65
CA ARG A 9 8.28 -15.20 -12.59
C ARG A 9 8.94 -16.46 -12.08
N SER A 10 10.27 -16.47 -12.03
CA SER A 10 10.99 -17.56 -11.39
C SER A 10 10.74 -17.53 -9.86
N PRO A 11 10.75 -18.69 -9.19
CA PRO A 11 10.58 -18.75 -7.74
C PRO A 11 11.54 -17.82 -6.99
N ASN A 12 11.11 -17.34 -5.81
CA ASN A 12 11.90 -16.49 -4.90
C ASN A 12 12.31 -15.10 -5.45
N THR A 13 11.77 -14.65 -6.58
CA THR A 13 11.97 -13.28 -7.08
C THR A 13 10.89 -12.30 -6.65
N THR A 14 9.89 -12.78 -5.88
CA THR A 14 8.70 -12.04 -5.45
C THR A 14 9.07 -10.66 -4.92
N SER A 15 9.96 -10.62 -3.94
CA SER A 15 10.33 -9.40 -3.26
C SER A 15 11.15 -8.42 -4.10
N LEU A 16 11.90 -8.87 -5.12
CA LEU A 16 12.69 -7.96 -5.95
C LEU A 16 11.84 -7.14 -6.92
N ILE A 17 10.78 -7.75 -7.46
CA ILE A 17 10.00 -7.17 -8.57
C ILE A 17 8.65 -6.63 -8.08
N GLN A 18 8.19 -6.97 -6.87
CA GLN A 18 6.94 -6.44 -6.36
C GLN A 18 7.14 -5.16 -5.53
N PRO A 19 6.52 -4.04 -5.91
CA PRO A 19 6.59 -2.78 -5.15
C PRO A 19 5.98 -2.93 -3.76
N MET A 20 5.01 -3.85 -3.62
CA MET A 20 4.42 -4.21 -2.33
C MET A 20 5.50 -4.55 -1.29
N ASP A 21 6.50 -5.32 -1.71
CA ASP A 21 7.61 -5.77 -0.87
C ASP A 21 8.74 -4.71 -0.77
N GLN A 22 8.70 -3.66 -1.58
CA GLN A 22 9.72 -2.60 -1.61
C GLN A 22 9.42 -1.40 -0.70
N GLY A 23 8.41 -1.53 0.16
CA GLY A 23 8.09 -0.56 1.20
C GLY A 23 6.65 -0.09 1.20
N PHE A 24 5.86 -0.43 0.17
CA PHE A 24 4.45 -0.06 0.11
C PHE A 24 3.66 -0.66 1.28
N VAL A 25 3.80 -1.97 1.54
CA VAL A 25 3.10 -2.63 2.65
C VAL A 25 3.49 -2.02 3.99
N HIS A 26 4.75 -1.60 4.14
CA HIS A 26 5.22 -0.95 5.35
C HIS A 26 4.58 0.43 5.55
N ALA A 27 4.62 1.28 4.52
CA ALA A 27 4.01 2.61 4.57
C ALA A 27 2.49 2.53 4.79
N PHE A 28 1.82 1.63 4.07
CA PHE A 28 0.40 1.36 4.24
C PHE A 28 0.06 0.93 5.67
N LYS A 29 0.80 -0.04 6.23
CA LYS A 29 0.57 -0.49 7.62
C LYS A 29 0.77 0.62 8.64
N ALA A 30 1.75 1.50 8.43
CA ALA A 30 1.99 2.63 9.31
C ALA A 30 0.81 3.62 9.31
N LEU A 31 0.31 3.99 8.12
CA LEU A 31 -0.85 4.87 7.97
C LEU A 31 -2.13 4.23 8.52
N TYR A 32 -2.40 2.98 8.16
CA TYR A 32 -3.54 2.23 8.68
C TYR A 32 -3.54 2.18 10.21
N THR A 33 -2.38 1.87 10.81
CA THR A 33 -2.24 1.79 12.26
C THR A 33 -2.43 3.15 12.91
N ARG A 34 -1.84 4.21 12.35
CA ARG A 34 -2.04 5.58 12.84
C ARG A 34 -3.53 5.94 12.85
N ASN A 35 -4.24 5.70 11.76
CA ASN A 35 -5.65 6.05 11.63
C ASN A 35 -6.52 5.24 12.61
N ALA A 36 -6.25 3.94 12.72
CA ALA A 36 -6.93 3.08 13.69
C ALA A 36 -6.70 3.52 15.14
N LEU A 37 -5.51 4.03 15.47
CA LEU A 37 -5.16 4.52 16.80
C LEU A 37 -5.66 5.94 17.07
N GLN A 38 -5.74 6.82 16.06
CA GLN A 38 -6.27 8.18 16.22
C GLN A 38 -7.71 8.16 16.75
N HIS A 39 -8.55 7.25 16.25
CA HIS A 39 -9.90 7.04 16.77
C HIS A 39 -9.94 6.65 18.25
N LEU A 40 -8.89 6.00 18.78
CA LEU A 40 -8.79 5.69 20.21
C LEU A 40 -8.48 6.95 21.02
N VAL A 41 -7.56 7.78 20.53
CA VAL A 41 -7.11 9.01 21.21
C VAL A 41 -8.19 10.07 21.21
N GLU A 42 -8.92 10.25 20.11
CA GLU A 42 -10.05 11.18 20.01
C GLU A 42 -11.23 10.79 20.92
N ALA A 43 -11.35 9.51 21.26
CA ALA A 43 -12.38 9.02 22.14
C ALA A 43 -12.03 9.17 23.63
N GLU A 44 -10.76 9.37 23.98
CA GLU A 44 -10.25 9.45 25.37
C GLU A 44 -10.88 10.61 26.19
N ASP A 45 -11.45 11.61 25.52
CA ASP A 45 -12.23 12.68 26.16
C ASP A 45 -13.61 12.20 26.69
N ARG A 46 -13.97 10.93 26.46
CA ARG A 46 -15.18 10.26 26.97
C ARG A 46 -14.86 8.85 27.46
N ASP A 47 -14.71 8.64 28.77
CA ASP A 47 -14.67 7.31 29.46
C ASP A 47 -14.25 6.13 28.56
N PHE A 48 -13.12 6.27 27.88
CA PHE A 48 -12.82 5.43 26.73
C PHE A 48 -12.25 4.10 27.19
N VAL A 49 -12.86 3.01 26.74
CA VAL A 49 -12.36 1.66 27.01
C VAL A 49 -11.84 1.06 25.70
N PRO A 50 -10.52 0.96 25.50
CA PRO A 50 -9.93 0.42 24.26
C PRO A 50 -10.49 -0.95 23.86
N LYS A 51 -10.80 -1.78 24.86
CA LYS A 51 -11.39 -3.12 24.65
C LYS A 51 -12.82 -3.07 24.11
N ALA A 52 -13.60 -2.04 24.43
CA ALA A 52 -14.95 -1.85 23.90
C ALA A 52 -14.88 -1.42 22.43
N TYR A 53 -13.99 -0.49 22.09
CA TYR A 53 -13.76 -0.08 20.70
C TYR A 53 -13.42 -1.26 19.80
N TRP A 54 -12.45 -2.11 20.20
CA TRP A 54 -12.06 -3.26 19.36
C TRP A 54 -13.17 -4.33 19.25
N ARG A 55 -14.13 -4.38 20.18
CA ARG A 55 -15.31 -5.25 20.06
C ARG A 55 -16.31 -4.75 19.03
N GLU A 56 -16.41 -3.43 18.87
CA GLU A 56 -17.30 -2.78 17.90
C GLU A 56 -16.61 -2.56 16.55
N TYR A 57 -15.30 -2.79 16.46
CA TYR A 57 -14.52 -2.63 15.25
C TYR A 57 -14.94 -3.64 14.18
N THR A 58 -15.53 -3.14 13.10
CA THR A 58 -16.08 -3.97 12.03
C THR A 58 -15.17 -4.03 10.80
N ILE A 59 -15.51 -4.93 9.87
CA ILE A 59 -14.91 -4.94 8.53
C ILE A 59 -15.15 -3.59 7.83
N ALA A 60 -16.31 -2.95 8.01
CA ALA A 60 -16.58 -1.64 7.42
C ALA A 60 -15.62 -0.57 7.98
N SER A 61 -15.38 -0.56 9.29
CA SER A 61 -14.38 0.30 9.93
C SER A 61 -12.96 0.04 9.38
N SER A 62 -12.65 -1.22 9.10
CA SER A 62 -11.38 -1.62 8.48
C SER A 62 -11.25 -1.09 7.05
N LEU A 63 -12.32 -1.18 6.25
CA LEU A 63 -12.34 -0.67 4.87
C LEU A 63 -12.18 0.85 4.82
N LEU A 64 -12.78 1.59 5.75
CA LEU A 64 -12.57 3.03 5.88
C LEU A 64 -11.10 3.35 6.18
N ASN A 65 -10.48 2.63 7.12
CA ASN A 65 -9.05 2.82 7.40
C ASN A 65 -8.14 2.46 6.23
N ILE A 66 -8.48 1.42 5.45
CA ILE A 66 -7.78 1.08 4.20
C ILE A 66 -7.89 2.24 3.21
N GLN A 67 -9.10 2.76 2.98
CA GLN A 67 -9.34 3.87 2.07
C GLN A 67 -8.56 5.12 2.49
N SER A 68 -8.65 5.52 3.75
CA SER A 68 -7.91 6.69 4.27
C SER A 68 -6.40 6.48 4.15
N ALA A 69 -5.88 5.31 4.49
CA ALA A 69 -4.45 5.03 4.37
C ALA A 69 -3.95 5.08 2.92
N ILE A 70 -4.77 4.65 1.95
CA ILE A 70 -4.44 4.77 0.52
C ILE A 70 -4.47 6.24 0.08
N GLN A 71 -5.46 7.01 0.51
CA GLN A 71 -5.59 8.43 0.16
C GLN A 71 -4.51 9.32 0.79
N GLU A 72 -4.08 9.01 2.01
CA GLU A 72 -3.01 9.74 2.71
C GLU A 72 -1.61 9.37 2.20
N MET A 73 -1.49 8.24 1.51
CA MET A 73 -0.20 7.80 1.00
C MET A 73 0.26 8.71 -0.12
N LYS A 74 1.42 9.32 0.12
CA LYS A 74 2.06 10.26 -0.80
C LYS A 74 2.52 9.56 -2.07
N SER A 75 2.31 10.20 -3.22
CA SER A 75 2.81 9.73 -4.52
C SER A 75 4.32 9.51 -4.51
N GLU A 76 5.08 10.32 -3.77
CA GLU A 76 6.53 10.19 -3.63
C GLU A 76 6.94 8.87 -2.95
N THR A 77 6.11 8.35 -2.04
CA THR A 77 6.35 7.04 -1.40
C THR A 77 6.13 5.91 -2.39
N LEU A 78 5.10 6.02 -3.24
CA LEU A 78 4.85 5.08 -4.33
C LEU A 78 6.01 5.10 -5.32
N ASP A 79 6.41 6.29 -5.78
CA ASP A 79 7.53 6.48 -6.70
C ASP A 79 8.84 5.90 -6.14
N ALA A 80 9.09 6.08 -4.84
CA ALA A 80 10.27 5.52 -4.19
C ALA A 80 10.24 3.99 -4.16
N CYS A 81 9.07 3.37 -3.91
CA CYS A 81 8.91 1.91 -3.94
C CYS A 81 9.13 1.36 -5.36
N TRP A 82 8.59 2.04 -6.37
CA TRP A 82 8.80 1.68 -7.77
C TRP A 82 10.25 1.84 -8.23
N LYS A 83 10.89 2.97 -7.88
CA LYS A 83 12.33 3.17 -8.16
C LYS A 83 13.17 2.06 -7.56
N LYS A 84 12.95 1.70 -6.29
CA LYS A 84 13.65 0.58 -5.64
C LYS A 84 13.44 -0.75 -6.36
N THR A 85 12.22 -1.01 -6.81
CA THR A 85 11.88 -2.20 -7.58
C THR A 85 12.73 -2.27 -8.84
N VAL A 86 12.73 -1.21 -9.65
CA VAL A 86 13.48 -1.14 -10.92
C VAL A 86 15.00 -1.24 -10.68
N THR A 87 15.53 -0.54 -9.68
CA THR A 87 16.96 -0.59 -9.35
C THR A 87 17.39 -1.98 -8.90
N ARG A 88 16.56 -2.70 -8.13
CA ARG A 88 16.86 -4.05 -7.63
C ARG A 88 16.62 -5.15 -8.65
N SER A 89 15.67 -4.97 -9.55
CA SER A 89 15.34 -5.97 -10.57
C SER A 89 16.35 -6.00 -11.71
N GLY A 90 17.13 -4.94 -11.94
CA GLY A 90 18.22 -4.93 -12.92
C GLY A 90 17.79 -5.46 -14.32
N PRO A 91 18.67 -6.19 -15.06
CA PRO A 91 18.39 -6.64 -16.42
C PRO A 91 17.25 -7.68 -16.55
N ILE A 92 16.64 -8.09 -15.43
CA ILE A 92 15.52 -9.05 -15.40
C ILE A 92 14.23 -8.40 -15.91
N ILE A 93 14.11 -7.06 -15.85
CA ILE A 93 12.97 -6.32 -16.37
C ILE A 93 13.48 -5.31 -17.40
N ARG A 94 13.58 -5.74 -18.66
CA ARG A 94 13.90 -4.84 -19.78
C ARG A 94 12.81 -3.78 -20.02
N ASP A 95 11.59 -4.02 -19.54
CA ASP A 95 10.42 -3.15 -19.78
C ASP A 95 9.91 -2.45 -18.50
N ALA A 96 10.83 -1.94 -17.66
CA ALA A 96 10.50 -1.19 -16.45
C ALA A 96 9.62 0.05 -16.71
N LEU A 97 9.67 0.62 -17.93
CA LEU A 97 8.84 1.73 -18.38
C LEU A 97 7.36 1.35 -18.54
N LEU A 98 7.05 0.09 -18.88
CA LEU A 98 5.66 -0.38 -19.03
C LEU A 98 4.98 -0.56 -17.67
N MET A 99 5.71 -1.08 -16.67
CA MET A 99 5.20 -1.28 -15.31
C MET A 99 4.97 0.05 -14.57
N ILE A 100 5.86 1.02 -14.76
CA ILE A 100 5.70 2.38 -14.22
C ILE A 100 4.50 3.08 -14.87
N SER A 101 4.31 2.93 -16.18
CA SER A 101 3.19 3.59 -16.90
C SER A 101 1.82 2.97 -16.59
N ILE A 102 1.73 1.66 -16.38
CA ILE A 102 0.47 1.00 -15.97
C ILE A 102 0.03 1.43 -14.56
N THR A 103 0.97 1.63 -13.65
CA THR A 103 0.67 1.96 -12.26
C THR A 103 0.53 3.45 -11.97
N LEU A 104 1.30 4.32 -12.64
CA LEU A 104 1.05 5.77 -12.62
C LEU A 104 -0.34 6.11 -13.20
N ARG A 105 -0.78 5.38 -14.23
CA ARG A 105 -2.12 5.55 -14.81
C ARG A 105 -3.23 5.10 -13.85
N TRP A 106 -2.98 4.10 -13.01
CA TRP A 106 -3.89 3.66 -11.93
C TRP A 106 -3.96 4.63 -10.74
N ILE A 107 -2.92 5.43 -10.50
CA ILE A 107 -2.89 6.44 -9.43
C ILE A 107 -3.59 7.74 -9.88
N GLN A 108 -3.71 7.98 -11.19
CA GLN A 108 -4.31 9.18 -11.79
C GLN A 108 -5.75 8.99 -12.30
N MET A 109 -6.36 7.81 -12.11
CA MET A 109 -7.78 7.51 -12.39
C MET A 109 -8.55 7.39 -11.08
#